data_AF-A0A7J4CP88-F1
#
_entry.id   AF-A0A7J4CP88-F1
#
_cell.length_a   1.000
_cell.length_b   1.000
_cell.length_c   1.000
_cell.angle_alpha   90.00
_cell.angle_beta   90.00
_cell.angle_gamma   90.00
#
_symmetry.space_group_name_H-M   'P 1'
#
loop_
_entity.id
_entity.type
_entity.pdbx_description
1 polymer ?
#
loop_
_entity_poly.entity_id
_entity_poly.type
_entity_poly.pdbx_seq_one_letter_code
_entity_poly.pdbx_strand_id
1 'polypeptide(L)'
;MGKKNGLTQPCFEKMLDYTIDIFESNGLGTAYYGYHNIDHELEVTLGTLLVCGGEKSIPELSKDDLKYLYVSALFHDFDPEKSVDKPHEENVLKSISLDPTIKDLIIKAGIDFEIIKVLILRTVYPWEGDLRERAEKEIEKCFQISEITKDNPEKQKHYLWLGWLLSIIDRVIGYALGDFSKALHLAKMNSHASAWNPALMIKRSVMYFEGLIGGESNMCEMVLRCLPKHMRKNFMQNVQEFMKLRQKEIQIQSDFLYDNLKLVSKIESMPIRKDKTFVDALHSIYLELPRPLRLEEKDFGESINDSDVLLNTVRLGNTGGPIIGFAKGGPLENYKFRVEVRDENYGKRNTIFSEPIALKMGYWGLGGGHMMRQLFLMQAHTMKYEFLTSFALRDVIEKRTKSFERAEFVTKFDPERWDYYRIKL
;
A
#
# COMPACT_ATOMS: atom_id res chain seq x y z
N MET A 1 -16.68 -6.30 20.01
CA MET A 1 -15.70 -7.26 20.56
C MET A 1 -15.12 -6.77 21.89
N GLY A 2 -14.63 -5.52 21.99
CA GLY A 2 -14.04 -4.97 23.22
C GLY A 2 -14.85 -5.18 24.50
N LYS A 3 -16.16 -4.86 24.49
CA LYS A 3 -17.07 -5.12 25.62
C LYS A 3 -17.11 -6.60 26.05
N LYS A 4 -17.07 -7.55 25.09
CA LYS A 4 -17.01 -9.00 25.38
C LYS A 4 -15.67 -9.40 26.04
N ASN A 5 -14.59 -8.71 25.72
CA ASN A 5 -13.26 -8.95 26.27
C ASN A 5 -12.99 -8.16 27.58
N GLY A 6 -13.99 -7.44 28.12
CA GLY A 6 -13.88 -6.71 29.38
C GLY A 6 -13.56 -5.22 29.26
N LEU A 7 -13.41 -4.67 28.05
CA LEU A 7 -13.27 -3.23 27.81
C LEU A 7 -14.65 -2.57 27.86
N THR A 8 -15.15 -2.33 29.08
CA THR A 8 -16.51 -1.82 29.33
C THR A 8 -16.55 -0.33 29.69
N GLN A 9 -15.40 0.27 29.99
CA GLN A 9 -15.32 1.69 30.32
C GLN A 9 -15.62 2.57 29.08
N PRO A 10 -16.38 3.67 29.22
CA PRO A 10 -16.73 4.53 28.08
C PRO A 10 -15.55 5.18 27.37
N CYS A 11 -14.38 5.31 28.01
CA CYS A 11 -13.20 5.91 27.41
C CYS A 11 -12.69 5.13 26.19
N PHE A 12 -12.80 3.79 26.18
CA PHE A 12 -12.34 2.98 25.04
C PHE A 12 -13.18 3.18 23.77
N GLU A 13 -14.49 3.38 23.94
CA GLU A 13 -15.42 3.72 22.85
C GLU A 13 -15.14 5.14 22.34
N LYS A 14 -14.95 6.10 23.25
CA LYS A 14 -14.59 7.47 22.88
C LYS A 14 -13.24 7.59 22.17
N MET A 15 -12.24 6.79 22.53
CA MET A 15 -10.96 6.76 21.82
C MET A 15 -11.16 6.30 20.37
N LEU A 16 -11.97 5.26 20.16
CA LEU A 16 -12.28 4.74 18.84
C LEU A 16 -12.97 5.79 17.96
N ASP A 17 -14.03 6.41 18.48
CA ASP A 17 -14.77 7.45 17.77
C ASP A 17 -13.85 8.64 17.42
N TYR A 18 -13.02 9.06 18.38
CA TYR A 18 -12.07 10.16 18.18
C TYR A 18 -11.03 9.85 17.10
N THR A 19 -10.47 8.64 17.08
CA THR A 19 -9.50 8.23 16.04
C THR A 19 -10.14 8.25 14.66
N ILE A 20 -11.37 7.74 14.53
CA ILE A 20 -12.12 7.76 13.27
C ILE A 20 -12.34 9.20 12.79
N ASP A 21 -12.84 10.07 13.66
CA ASP A 21 -13.11 11.47 13.34
C ASP A 21 -11.84 12.22 12.89
N ILE A 22 -10.70 12.00 13.55
CA ILE A 22 -9.44 12.64 13.19
C ILE A 22 -8.93 12.14 11.84
N PHE A 23 -8.93 10.83 11.59
CA PHE A 23 -8.45 10.31 10.31
C PHE A 23 -9.32 10.76 9.15
N GLU A 24 -10.64 10.70 9.29
CA GLU A 24 -11.59 11.14 8.26
C GLU A 24 -11.46 12.65 7.98
N SER A 25 -11.39 13.48 9.03
CA SER A 25 -11.26 14.94 8.88
C SER A 25 -9.93 15.39 8.27
N ASN A 26 -8.87 14.60 8.39
CA ASN A 26 -7.55 14.88 7.82
C ASN A 26 -7.31 14.19 6.46
N GLY A 27 -8.35 13.60 5.85
CA GLY A 27 -8.23 12.96 4.54
C GLY A 27 -7.46 11.64 4.55
N LEU A 28 -7.30 11.01 5.73
CA LEU A 28 -6.73 9.68 5.94
C LEU A 28 -7.81 8.60 6.18
N GLY A 29 -9.07 8.95 5.88
CA GLY A 29 -10.22 8.06 5.93
C GLY A 29 -10.21 6.96 4.86
N THR A 30 -11.33 6.25 4.73
CA THR A 30 -11.48 5.11 3.79
C THR A 30 -11.21 5.45 2.31
N ALA A 31 -11.35 6.72 1.93
CA ALA A 31 -11.07 7.19 0.58
C ALA A 31 -9.57 7.34 0.27
N TYR A 32 -8.71 7.39 1.30
CA TYR A 32 -7.26 7.45 1.15
C TYR A 32 -6.71 6.08 0.75
N TYR A 33 -5.95 6.05 -0.35
CA TYR A 33 -5.45 4.80 -0.96
C TYR A 33 -4.09 4.33 -0.39
N GLY A 34 -3.48 5.07 0.52
CA GLY A 34 -2.29 4.59 1.24
C GLY A 34 -2.64 3.52 2.26
N TYR A 35 -1.65 2.71 2.64
CA TYR A 35 -1.88 1.57 3.54
C TYR A 35 -2.26 2.00 4.96
N HIS A 36 -1.52 2.97 5.52
CA HIS A 36 -1.75 3.45 6.88
C HIS A 36 -2.87 4.51 6.86
N ASN A 37 -4.11 4.02 6.79
CA ASN A 37 -5.37 4.77 6.79
C ASN A 37 -6.27 4.27 7.94
N ILE A 38 -7.49 4.80 8.07
CA ILE A 38 -8.39 4.39 9.17
C ILE A 38 -8.75 2.90 9.13
N ASP A 39 -8.90 2.30 7.94
CA ASP A 39 -9.20 0.87 7.83
C ASP A 39 -8.09 0.04 8.46
N HIS A 40 -6.82 0.39 8.21
CA HIS A 40 -5.66 -0.27 8.82
C HIS A 40 -5.69 -0.20 10.36
N GLU A 41 -5.86 0.99 10.95
CA GLU A 41 -5.92 1.14 12.42
C GLU A 41 -7.03 0.28 13.03
N LEU A 42 -8.20 0.27 12.39
CA LEU A 42 -9.34 -0.52 12.83
C LEU A 42 -9.11 -2.03 12.68
N GLU A 43 -8.43 -2.45 11.62
CA GLU A 43 -8.06 -3.85 11.39
C GLU A 43 -7.06 -4.35 12.45
N VAL A 44 -6.03 -3.57 12.77
CA VAL A 44 -5.05 -3.89 13.84
C VAL A 44 -5.72 -3.93 15.21
N THR A 45 -6.59 -2.97 15.50
CA THR A 45 -7.38 -2.94 16.73
C THR A 45 -8.31 -4.16 16.85
N LEU A 46 -9.01 -4.51 15.77
CA LEU A 46 -9.86 -5.70 15.72
C LEU A 46 -9.03 -6.99 15.89
N GLY A 47 -7.90 -7.10 15.20
CA GLY A 47 -6.98 -8.22 15.31
C GLY A 47 -6.50 -8.43 16.74
N THR A 48 -6.16 -7.34 17.41
CA THR A 48 -5.75 -7.34 18.82
C THR A 48 -6.84 -7.90 19.71
N LEU A 49 -8.09 -7.47 19.52
CA LEU A 49 -9.24 -7.99 20.26
C LEU A 49 -9.53 -9.46 19.95
N LEU A 50 -9.34 -9.90 18.71
CA LEU A 50 -9.53 -11.30 18.31
C LEU A 50 -8.44 -12.21 18.88
N VAL A 51 -7.19 -11.76 18.93
CA VAL A 51 -6.07 -12.55 19.45
C VAL A 51 -6.16 -12.65 20.97
N CYS A 52 -6.43 -11.54 21.66
CA CYS A 52 -6.50 -11.54 23.13
C CYS A 52 -7.80 -12.17 23.66
N GLY A 53 -8.89 -12.15 22.89
CA GLY A 53 -10.17 -12.76 23.23
C GLY A 53 -10.48 -14.05 22.45
N GLY A 54 -9.46 -14.66 21.83
CA GLY A 54 -9.60 -15.71 20.82
C GLY A 54 -9.92 -17.10 21.38
N GLU A 55 -9.99 -18.08 20.47
CA GLU A 55 -10.34 -19.48 20.78
C GLU A 55 -9.34 -20.14 21.75
N LYS A 56 -8.07 -19.71 21.71
CA LYS A 56 -7.02 -20.16 22.60
C LYS A 56 -6.55 -18.98 23.44
N SER A 57 -6.50 -19.17 24.75
CA SER A 57 -5.88 -18.20 25.65
C SER A 57 -4.37 -18.19 25.46
N ILE A 58 -3.77 -17.00 25.41
CA ILE A 58 -2.33 -16.83 25.57
C ILE A 58 -2.07 -16.78 27.09
N PRO A 59 -1.41 -17.80 27.68
CA PRO A 59 -1.27 -17.92 29.14
C PRO A 59 -0.61 -16.71 29.81
N GLU A 60 0.30 -16.04 29.09
CA GLU A 60 1.08 -14.91 29.57
C GLU A 60 0.27 -13.59 29.58
N LEU A 61 -0.92 -13.53 28.97
CA LEU A 61 -1.75 -12.32 28.93
C LEU A 61 -2.67 -12.19 30.16
N SER A 62 -2.57 -11.05 30.82
CA SER A 62 -3.51 -10.61 31.84
C SER A 62 -4.66 -9.78 31.23
N LYS A 63 -5.72 -9.56 32.02
CA LYS A 63 -6.83 -8.67 31.63
C LYS A 63 -6.40 -7.21 31.49
N ASP A 64 -5.35 -6.81 32.21
CA ASP A 64 -4.87 -5.44 32.18
C ASP A 64 -4.05 -5.17 30.90
N ASP A 65 -3.29 -6.17 30.44
CA ASP A 65 -2.53 -6.11 29.19
C ASP A 65 -3.40 -5.79 27.98
N LEU A 66 -4.65 -6.27 27.97
CA LEU A 66 -5.60 -5.97 26.89
C LEU A 66 -5.86 -4.47 26.74
N LYS A 67 -5.87 -3.71 27.84
CA LYS A 67 -6.10 -2.26 27.79
C LYS A 67 -4.93 -1.58 27.08
N TYR A 68 -3.71 -1.95 27.45
CA TYR A 68 -2.49 -1.44 26.81
C TYR A 68 -2.45 -1.81 25.34
N LEU A 69 -2.68 -3.08 25.01
CA LEU A 69 -2.70 -3.56 23.63
C LEU A 69 -3.77 -2.87 22.78
N TYR A 70 -4.99 -2.68 23.29
CA TYR A 70 -6.07 -2.00 22.56
C TYR A 70 -5.71 -0.55 22.24
N VAL A 71 -5.22 0.20 23.25
CA VAL A 71 -4.87 1.61 23.09
C VAL A 71 -3.66 1.76 22.18
N SER A 72 -2.62 0.94 22.34
CA SER A 72 -1.47 0.95 21.45
C SER A 72 -1.83 0.55 20.03
N ALA A 73 -2.68 -0.47 19.82
CA ALA A 73 -3.14 -0.87 18.48
C ALA A 73 -3.91 0.23 17.75
N LEU A 74 -4.71 1.02 18.48
CA LEU A 74 -5.51 2.10 17.91
C LEU A 74 -4.70 3.35 17.57
N PHE A 75 -3.50 3.48 18.16
CA PHE A 75 -2.68 4.68 18.05
C PHE A 75 -1.28 4.44 17.46
N HIS A 76 -0.95 3.21 17.06
CA HIS A 76 0.43 2.88 16.64
C HIS A 76 0.89 3.63 15.39
N ASP A 77 -0.04 4.00 14.51
CA ASP A 77 0.22 4.81 13.31
C ASP A 77 -0.55 6.14 13.34
N PHE A 78 -0.89 6.66 14.53
CA PHE A 78 -1.62 7.92 14.70
C PHE A 78 -0.76 9.14 14.32
N ASP A 79 -0.71 9.46 13.04
CA ASP A 79 0.00 10.61 12.45
C ASP A 79 -0.95 11.42 11.53
N PRO A 80 -1.81 12.29 12.09
CA PRO A 80 -2.82 13.00 11.30
C PRO A 80 -2.27 14.06 10.33
N GLU A 81 -1.04 14.55 10.56
CA GLU A 81 -0.37 15.53 9.68
C GLU A 81 0.48 14.88 8.57
N LYS A 82 0.36 13.56 8.42
CA LYS A 82 1.14 12.65 7.58
C LYS A 82 1.83 13.30 6.37
N SER A 83 3.16 13.42 6.44
CA SER A 83 3.99 13.93 5.33
C SER A 83 4.55 12.83 4.41
N VAL A 84 4.54 11.58 4.88
CA VAL A 84 5.03 10.38 4.18
C VAL A 84 4.12 9.19 4.47
N ASP A 85 4.02 8.22 3.54
CA ASP A 85 3.01 7.16 3.66
C ASP A 85 3.20 6.21 4.84
N LYS A 86 4.44 5.95 5.28
CA LYS A 86 4.69 5.24 6.54
C LYS A 86 4.92 6.28 7.64
N PRO A 87 4.13 6.28 8.72
CA PRO A 87 4.31 7.25 9.80
C PRO A 87 5.68 7.05 10.46
N HIS A 88 6.27 8.16 10.90
CA HIS A 88 7.50 8.12 11.68
C HIS A 88 7.13 7.99 13.15
N GLU A 89 7.77 7.09 13.88
CA GLU A 89 7.38 6.77 15.26
C GLU A 89 7.48 8.00 16.17
N GLU A 90 8.48 8.87 15.94
CA GLU A 90 8.58 10.16 16.64
C GLU A 90 7.37 11.08 16.40
N ASN A 91 6.81 11.10 15.18
CA ASN A 91 5.62 11.91 14.87
C ASN A 91 4.38 11.34 15.54
N VAL A 92 4.23 10.00 15.52
CA VAL A 92 3.13 9.32 16.22
C VAL A 92 3.19 9.66 17.70
N LEU A 93 4.34 9.42 18.34
CA LEU A 93 4.55 9.69 19.75
C LEU A 93 4.31 11.16 20.09
N LYS A 94 4.76 12.09 19.24
CA LYS A 94 4.52 13.51 19.41
C LYS A 94 3.04 13.86 19.31
N SER A 95 2.33 13.32 18.32
CA SER A 95 0.90 13.57 18.10
C SER A 95 0.07 13.11 19.30
N ILE A 96 0.26 11.87 19.75
CA ILE A 96 -0.45 11.35 20.94
C ILE A 96 -0.02 12.06 22.23
N SER A 97 1.23 12.52 22.31
CA SER A 97 1.75 13.25 23.49
C SER A 97 1.37 14.72 23.53
N LEU A 98 0.85 15.30 22.45
CA LEU A 98 0.40 16.69 22.44
C LEU A 98 -1.13 16.80 22.47
N ASP A 99 -1.83 15.75 22.06
CA ASP A 99 -3.29 15.72 22.04
C ASP A 99 -3.89 15.65 23.47
N PRO A 100 -4.62 16.71 23.92
CA PRO A 100 -5.19 16.73 25.26
C PRO A 100 -6.36 15.76 25.42
N THR A 101 -7.09 15.46 24.35
CA THR A 101 -8.22 14.52 24.35
C THR A 101 -7.72 13.10 24.56
N ILE A 102 -6.69 12.68 23.80
CA ILE A 102 -6.08 11.35 23.95
C ILE A 102 -5.53 11.17 25.37
N LYS A 103 -4.82 12.17 25.91
CA LYS A 103 -4.30 12.11 27.28
C LYS A 103 -5.38 11.93 28.33
N ASP A 104 -6.45 12.73 28.27
CA ASP A 104 -7.58 12.63 29.20
C ASP A 104 -8.24 11.25 29.12
N LEU A 105 -8.40 10.70 27.91
CA LEU A 105 -8.96 9.36 27.72
C LEU A 105 -8.06 8.26 28.29
N ILE A 106 -6.74 8.36 28.12
CA ILE A 106 -5.75 7.39 28.67
C ILE A 106 -5.76 7.42 30.20
N ILE A 107 -5.81 8.62 30.80
CA ILE A 107 -5.95 8.79 32.26
C ILE A 107 -7.23 8.13 32.75
N LYS A 108 -8.37 8.37 32.08
CA LYS A 108 -9.66 7.77 32.42
C LYS A 108 -9.67 6.25 32.31
N ALA A 109 -8.86 5.68 31.41
CA ALA A 109 -8.69 4.24 31.26
C ALA A 109 -7.80 3.62 32.37
N GLY A 110 -7.09 4.44 33.15
CA GLY A 110 -6.17 3.99 34.19
C GLY A 110 -4.94 3.29 33.61
N ILE A 111 -4.45 3.78 32.47
CA ILE A 111 -3.34 3.21 31.71
C ILE A 111 -2.12 4.10 31.87
N ASP A 112 -0.95 3.51 32.11
CA ASP A 112 0.31 4.23 32.09
C ASP A 112 0.70 4.59 30.64
N PHE A 113 0.80 5.88 30.37
CA PHE A 113 1.09 6.39 29.03
C PHE A 113 2.49 6.00 28.53
N GLU A 114 3.48 5.87 29.42
CA GLU A 114 4.83 5.49 29.00
C GLU A 114 4.86 4.05 28.49
N ILE A 115 4.03 3.17 29.03
CA ILE A 115 3.88 1.80 28.52
C ILE A 115 3.25 1.80 27.12
N ILE A 116 2.28 2.69 26.85
CA ILE A 116 1.73 2.84 25.49
C ILE A 116 2.83 3.21 24.50
N LYS A 117 3.73 4.14 24.86
CA LYS A 117 4.88 4.50 24.03
C LYS A 117 5.81 3.30 23.81
N VAL A 118 6.09 2.50 24.84
CA VAL A 118 6.91 1.29 24.72
C VAL A 118 6.33 0.31 23.69
N LEU A 119 5.02 0.05 23.77
CA LEU A 119 4.36 -0.86 22.84
C LEU A 119 4.43 -0.35 21.39
N ILE A 120 4.18 0.94 21.16
CA ILE A 120 4.28 1.59 19.84
C ILE A 120 5.72 1.57 19.35
N LEU A 121 6.69 1.97 20.16
CA LEU A 121 8.11 1.93 19.79
C LEU A 121 8.57 0.52 19.42
N ARG A 122 7.99 -0.51 20.02
CA ARG A 122 8.32 -1.90 19.73
C ARG A 122 7.68 -2.43 18.44
N THR A 123 6.73 -1.72 17.82
CA THR A 123 6.16 -2.10 16.52
C THR A 123 7.05 -1.73 15.33
N VAL A 124 8.10 -0.92 15.54
CA VAL A 124 9.09 -0.56 14.52
C VAL A 124 9.54 -1.79 13.74
N TYR A 125 9.44 -1.69 12.42
CA TYR A 125 9.82 -2.75 11.49
C TYR A 125 10.69 -2.23 10.34
N PRO A 126 11.79 -2.93 9.99
CA PRO A 126 12.30 -4.14 10.66
C PRO A 126 12.93 -3.83 12.03
N TRP A 127 12.82 -4.77 12.97
CA TRP A 127 13.40 -4.65 14.32
C TRP A 127 14.91 -4.97 14.31
N GLU A 128 15.68 -4.20 13.54
CA GLU A 128 17.11 -4.39 13.33
C GLU A 128 17.85 -3.06 13.06
N GLY A 129 19.18 -3.08 13.18
CA GLY A 129 20.06 -1.94 12.88
C GLY A 129 19.72 -0.66 13.65
N ASP A 130 19.98 0.48 13.02
CA ASP A 130 19.80 1.82 13.61
C ASP A 130 18.36 2.09 14.10
N LEU A 131 17.36 1.51 13.43
CA LEU A 131 15.96 1.65 13.81
C LEU A 131 15.70 1.03 15.19
N ARG A 132 16.18 -0.20 15.40
CA ARG A 132 16.09 -0.88 16.68
C ARG A 132 16.86 -0.13 17.77
N GLU A 133 18.08 0.29 17.50
CA GLU A 133 18.91 0.99 18.50
C GLU A 133 18.28 2.30 18.97
N ARG A 134 17.64 3.06 18.06
CA ARG A 134 16.89 4.27 18.42
C ARG A 134 15.66 3.93 19.26
N ALA A 135 14.88 2.94 18.85
CA ALA A 135 13.69 2.52 19.58
C ALA A 135 14.03 2.02 20.99
N GLU A 136 15.07 1.20 21.15
CA GLU A 136 15.52 0.68 22.45
C GLU A 136 15.94 1.80 23.40
N LYS A 137 16.61 2.86 22.91
CA LYS A 137 16.98 4.02 23.73
C LYS A 137 15.76 4.78 24.25
N GLU A 138 14.74 4.97 23.43
CA GLU A 138 13.50 5.65 23.87
C GLU A 138 12.67 4.74 24.79
N ILE A 139 12.62 3.43 24.53
CA ILE A 139 11.97 2.44 25.40
C ILE A 139 12.58 2.47 26.80
N GLU A 140 13.91 2.49 26.92
CA GLU A 140 14.59 2.54 28.22
C GLU A 140 14.18 3.79 29.02
N LYS A 141 14.08 4.96 28.36
CA LYS A 141 13.59 6.18 29.03
C LYS A 141 12.16 6.01 29.54
N CYS A 142 11.27 5.44 28.73
CA CYS A 142 9.90 5.17 29.14
C CYS A 142 9.86 4.24 30.37
N PHE A 143 10.71 3.21 30.40
CA PHE A 143 10.79 2.30 31.53
C PHE A 143 11.26 2.95 32.83
N GLN A 144 12.14 3.93 32.75
CA GLN A 144 12.62 4.69 33.91
C GLN A 144 11.59 5.71 34.45
N ILE A 145 10.66 6.16 33.60
CA ILE A 145 9.59 7.12 33.96
C ILE A 145 8.37 6.39 34.55
N SER A 146 8.01 5.22 34.02
CA SER A 146 6.83 4.49 34.48
C SER A 146 7.07 3.86 35.86
N GLU A 147 6.18 4.18 36.81
CA GLU A 147 6.19 3.59 38.15
C GLU A 147 5.94 2.07 38.16
N ILE A 148 5.40 1.51 37.06
CA ILE A 148 5.12 0.07 36.93
C ILE A 148 6.40 -0.70 36.55
N THR A 149 7.27 -0.09 35.75
CA THR A 149 8.44 -0.76 35.15
C THR A 149 9.76 -0.30 35.74
N LYS A 150 9.79 0.85 36.39
CA LYS A 150 10.99 1.35 37.07
C LYS A 150 11.46 0.34 38.10
N ASP A 151 12.75 0.01 38.02
CA ASP A 151 13.39 -1.00 38.87
C ASP A 151 12.72 -2.40 38.83
N ASN A 152 11.92 -2.70 37.79
CA ASN A 152 11.21 -3.97 37.63
C ASN A 152 11.51 -4.63 36.27
N PRO A 153 12.64 -5.37 36.16
CA PRO A 153 13.05 -6.02 34.91
C PRO A 153 12.04 -7.03 34.37
N GLU A 154 11.26 -7.69 35.23
CA GLU A 154 10.23 -8.65 34.81
C GLU A 154 9.12 -7.93 34.04
N LYS A 155 8.65 -6.79 34.56
CA LYS A 155 7.65 -5.96 33.88
C LYS A 155 8.19 -5.34 32.60
N GLN A 156 9.43 -4.88 32.58
CA GLN A 156 10.07 -4.38 31.35
C GLN A 156 10.08 -5.44 30.25
N LYS A 157 10.52 -6.66 30.58
CA LYS A 157 10.53 -7.79 29.64
C LYS A 157 9.12 -8.15 29.15
N HIS A 158 8.13 -8.11 30.04
CA HIS A 158 6.74 -8.37 29.71
C HIS A 158 6.18 -7.36 28.70
N TYR A 159 6.38 -6.05 28.92
CA TYR A 159 5.87 -5.03 27.99
C TYR A 159 6.64 -5.00 26.66
N LEU A 160 7.93 -5.34 26.65
CA LEU A 160 8.65 -5.60 25.41
C LEU A 160 8.06 -6.78 24.63
N TRP A 161 7.67 -7.85 25.32
CA TRP A 161 7.01 -8.99 24.70
C TRP A 161 5.61 -8.64 24.19
N LEU A 162 4.85 -7.82 24.91
CA LEU A 162 3.54 -7.31 24.46
C LEU A 162 3.68 -6.44 23.20
N GLY A 163 4.69 -5.58 23.14
CA GLY A 163 4.97 -4.80 21.93
C GLY A 163 5.35 -5.67 20.74
N TRP A 164 6.09 -6.77 20.98
CA TRP A 164 6.39 -7.74 19.92
C TRP A 164 5.13 -8.49 19.45
N LEU A 165 4.26 -8.87 20.38
CA LEU A 165 2.96 -9.44 20.07
C LEU A 165 2.14 -8.48 19.18
N LEU A 166 2.04 -7.21 19.57
CA LEU A 166 1.34 -6.18 18.79
C LEU A 166 1.93 -6.02 17.39
N SER A 167 3.25 -5.97 17.26
CA SER A 167 3.96 -5.91 15.97
C SER A 167 3.60 -7.08 15.04
N ILE A 168 3.41 -8.28 15.58
CA ILE A 168 3.01 -9.44 14.78
C ILE A 168 1.52 -9.39 14.44
N ILE A 169 0.66 -8.92 15.35
CA ILE A 169 -0.77 -8.75 15.10
C ILE A 169 -0.99 -7.77 13.94
N ASP A 170 -0.36 -6.60 14.01
CA ASP A 170 -0.35 -5.58 12.95
C ASP A 170 0.00 -6.21 11.59
N ARG A 171 1.10 -6.95 11.55
CA ARG A 171 1.61 -7.56 10.32
C ARG A 171 0.80 -8.74 9.79
N VAL A 172 0.06 -9.44 10.63
CA VAL A 172 -0.70 -10.64 10.24
C VAL A 172 -2.14 -10.32 9.87
N ILE A 173 -2.78 -9.38 10.57
CA ILE A 173 -4.24 -9.28 10.55
C ILE A 173 -4.81 -8.87 9.20
N GLY A 174 -4.22 -7.88 8.53
CA GLY A 174 -4.70 -7.42 7.22
C GLY A 174 -4.73 -8.56 6.20
N TYR A 175 -3.67 -9.38 6.20
CA TYR A 175 -3.55 -10.56 5.35
C TYR A 175 -4.37 -11.77 5.81
N ALA A 176 -4.92 -11.77 7.03
CA ALA A 176 -5.79 -12.82 7.53
C ALA A 176 -7.28 -12.52 7.30
N LEU A 177 -7.65 -11.25 7.15
CA LEU A 177 -9.05 -10.79 7.06
C LEU A 177 -9.73 -11.08 5.73
N GLY A 178 -8.99 -11.38 4.66
CA GLY A 178 -9.58 -11.63 3.35
C GLY A 178 -8.78 -12.56 2.47
N ASP A 179 -9.34 -12.84 1.31
CA ASP A 179 -8.72 -13.68 0.29
C ASP A 179 -7.53 -12.98 -0.39
N PHE A 180 -7.01 -13.64 -1.43
CA PHE A 180 -5.86 -13.13 -2.15
C PHE A 180 -6.11 -11.80 -2.86
N SER A 181 -7.35 -11.48 -3.21
CA SER A 181 -7.68 -10.18 -3.81
C SER A 181 -7.48 -9.04 -2.82
N LYS A 182 -7.94 -9.23 -1.58
CA LYS A 182 -7.65 -8.29 -0.47
C LYS A 182 -6.15 -8.21 -0.19
N ALA A 183 -5.47 -9.35 -0.09
CA ALA A 183 -4.04 -9.40 0.18
C ALA A 183 -3.20 -8.66 -0.88
N LEU A 184 -3.53 -8.86 -2.16
CA LEU A 184 -2.90 -8.16 -3.26
C LEU A 184 -3.20 -6.65 -3.23
N HIS A 185 -4.41 -6.28 -2.83
CA HIS A 185 -4.76 -4.88 -2.64
C HIS A 185 -3.94 -4.23 -1.52
N LEU A 186 -3.76 -4.89 -0.37
CA LEU A 186 -2.89 -4.41 0.72
C LEU A 186 -1.43 -4.28 0.27
N ALA A 187 -0.91 -5.25 -0.48
CA ALA A 187 0.44 -5.18 -1.04
C ALA A 187 0.61 -3.99 -2.00
N LYS A 188 -0.43 -3.68 -2.78
CA LYS A 188 -0.46 -2.47 -3.63
C LYS A 188 -0.48 -1.20 -2.77
N MET A 189 -1.33 -1.11 -1.75
CA MET A 189 -1.37 0.05 -0.86
C MET A 189 -0.04 0.25 -0.13
N ASN A 190 0.61 -0.82 0.34
CA ASN A 190 1.95 -0.76 0.94
C ASN A 190 3.05 -0.36 -0.05
N SER A 191 2.87 -0.70 -1.32
CA SER A 191 3.81 -0.32 -2.37
C SER A 191 3.56 1.08 -2.90
N HIS A 192 2.62 1.84 -2.32
CA HIS A 192 2.27 3.19 -2.73
C HIS A 192 3.48 4.12 -2.73
N ALA A 193 4.22 4.19 -1.61
CA ALA A 193 5.47 4.95 -1.53
C ALA A 193 6.59 4.44 -2.47
N SER A 194 6.46 3.22 -2.98
CA SER A 194 7.35 2.61 -3.97
C SER A 194 6.68 2.42 -5.32
N ALA A 195 5.74 3.32 -5.63
CA ALA A 195 5.15 3.49 -6.94
C ALA A 195 4.32 2.35 -7.51
N TRP A 196 3.90 1.43 -6.66
CA TRP A 196 3.27 0.21 -7.10
C TRP A 196 4.14 -0.60 -8.08
N ASN A 197 5.48 -0.49 -8.03
CA ASN A 197 6.35 -1.31 -8.88
C ASN A 197 6.10 -2.79 -8.59
N PRO A 198 5.46 -3.56 -9.51
CA PRO A 198 4.94 -4.87 -9.15
C PRO A 198 6.03 -5.89 -8.84
N ALA A 199 7.18 -5.81 -9.53
CA ALA A 199 8.32 -6.69 -9.27
C ALA A 199 8.93 -6.45 -7.89
N LEU A 200 8.88 -5.21 -7.40
CA LEU A 200 9.34 -4.87 -6.05
C LEU A 200 8.27 -5.26 -5.01
N MET A 201 7.00 -5.05 -5.31
CA MET A 201 5.86 -5.43 -4.48
C MET A 201 5.86 -6.92 -4.16
N ILE A 202 5.98 -7.80 -5.18
CA ILE A 202 5.95 -9.25 -4.98
C ILE A 202 7.16 -9.74 -4.20
N LYS A 203 8.37 -9.29 -4.56
CA LYS A 203 9.59 -9.63 -3.81
C LYS A 203 9.49 -9.23 -2.34
N ARG A 204 9.05 -7.99 -2.06
CA ARG A 204 8.87 -7.49 -0.69
C ARG A 204 7.81 -8.27 0.06
N SER A 205 6.68 -8.59 -0.58
CA SER A 205 5.62 -9.40 0.03
C SER A 205 6.14 -10.80 0.40
N VAL A 206 6.91 -11.45 -0.47
CA VAL A 206 7.54 -12.74 -0.17
C VAL A 206 8.52 -12.63 0.99
N MET A 207 9.46 -11.68 0.96
CA MET A 207 10.42 -11.46 2.05
C MET A 207 9.71 -11.18 3.38
N TYR A 208 8.63 -10.41 3.34
CA TYR A 208 7.79 -10.11 4.48
C TYR A 208 7.17 -11.37 5.10
N PHE A 209 6.57 -12.24 4.27
CA PHE A 209 6.01 -13.50 4.75
C PHE A 209 7.08 -14.48 5.24
N GLU A 210 8.23 -14.57 4.57
CA GLU A 210 9.37 -15.39 5.02
C GLU A 210 9.89 -14.93 6.39
N GLY A 211 9.91 -13.62 6.64
CA GLY A 211 10.22 -13.06 7.96
C GLY A 211 9.24 -13.54 9.03
N LEU A 212 7.93 -13.50 8.75
CA LEU A 212 6.88 -13.91 9.70
C LEU A 212 6.88 -15.43 9.97
N ILE A 213 6.96 -16.26 8.92
CA ILE A 213 6.84 -17.73 9.06
C ILE A 213 8.17 -18.42 9.35
N GLY A 214 9.29 -17.71 9.18
CA GLY A 214 10.63 -18.18 9.50
C GLY A 214 11.17 -17.50 10.75
N GLY A 215 11.64 -16.26 10.61
CA GLY A 215 12.35 -15.51 11.64
C GLY A 215 11.55 -15.23 12.92
N GLU A 216 10.25 -14.98 12.79
CA GLU A 216 9.33 -14.69 13.91
C GLU A 216 8.23 -15.75 14.09
N SER A 217 8.49 -16.96 13.59
CA SER A 217 7.57 -18.09 13.54
C SER A 217 6.86 -18.38 14.86
N ASN A 218 7.59 -18.36 15.99
CA ASN A 218 7.01 -18.64 17.31
C ASN A 218 5.85 -17.71 17.67
N MET A 219 6.04 -16.39 17.51
CA MET A 219 5.01 -15.39 17.82
C MET A 219 3.91 -15.39 16.74
N CYS A 220 4.29 -15.55 15.47
CA CYS A 220 3.37 -15.66 14.34
C CYS A 220 2.40 -16.85 14.51
N GLU A 221 2.91 -18.02 14.85
CA GLU A 221 2.08 -19.21 15.11
C GLU A 221 1.14 -19.00 16.30
N MET A 222 1.61 -18.36 17.37
CA MET A 222 0.77 -18.07 18.54
C MET A 222 -0.39 -17.16 18.16
N VAL A 223 -0.13 -16.06 17.43
CA VAL A 223 -1.15 -15.14 16.92
C VAL A 223 -2.14 -15.88 16.03
N LEU A 224 -1.66 -16.63 15.03
CA LEU A 224 -2.52 -17.38 14.11
C LEU A 224 -3.40 -18.38 14.87
N ARG A 225 -2.87 -19.10 15.86
CA ARG A 225 -3.63 -20.09 16.65
C ARG A 225 -4.80 -19.48 17.44
N CYS A 226 -4.74 -18.19 17.75
CA CYS A 226 -5.83 -17.47 18.44
C CYS A 226 -6.94 -17.03 17.47
N LEU A 227 -6.62 -16.87 16.19
CA LEU A 227 -7.57 -16.44 15.16
C LEU A 227 -8.55 -17.55 14.74
N PRO A 228 -9.77 -17.19 14.30
CA PRO A 228 -10.71 -18.12 13.69
C PRO A 228 -10.09 -18.95 12.56
N LYS A 229 -10.53 -20.20 12.39
CA LYS A 229 -9.97 -21.13 11.38
C LYS A 229 -9.95 -20.55 9.96
N HIS A 230 -10.98 -19.82 9.57
CA HIS A 230 -11.06 -19.23 8.23
C HIS A 230 -10.00 -18.15 8.01
N MET A 231 -9.70 -17.31 9.01
CA MET A 231 -8.66 -16.28 8.93
C MET A 231 -7.26 -16.86 8.85
N ARG A 232 -6.98 -17.92 9.63
CA ARG A 232 -5.73 -18.70 9.51
C ARG A 232 -5.54 -19.25 8.10
N LYS A 233 -6.62 -19.82 7.54
CA LYS A 233 -6.60 -20.37 6.18
C LYS A 233 -6.34 -19.27 5.15
N ASN A 234 -7.01 -18.13 5.26
CA ASN A 234 -6.79 -16.98 4.40
C ASN A 234 -5.32 -16.54 4.43
N PHE A 235 -4.75 -16.33 5.62
CA PHE A 235 -3.34 -15.94 5.75
C PHE A 235 -2.40 -16.91 5.04
N MET A 236 -2.51 -18.22 5.32
CA MET A 236 -1.64 -19.22 4.70
C MET A 236 -1.87 -19.36 3.18
N GLN A 237 -3.11 -19.21 2.71
CA GLN A 237 -3.41 -19.19 1.27
C GLN A 237 -2.77 -17.96 0.62
N ASN A 238 -2.86 -16.79 1.24
CA ASN A 238 -2.24 -15.57 0.73
C ASN A 238 -0.72 -15.70 0.63
N VAL A 239 -0.05 -16.26 1.65
CA VAL A 239 1.38 -16.60 1.60
C VAL A 239 1.69 -17.47 0.38
N GLN A 240 0.93 -18.56 0.18
CA GLN A 240 1.13 -19.47 -0.94
C GLN A 240 0.94 -18.80 -2.30
N GLU A 241 -0.08 -17.96 -2.46
CA GLU A 241 -0.34 -17.25 -3.72
C GLU A 241 0.75 -16.22 -4.05
N PHE A 242 1.28 -15.49 -3.07
CA PHE A 242 2.45 -14.61 -3.30
C PHE A 242 3.69 -15.41 -3.71
N MET A 243 3.93 -16.57 -3.10
CA MET A 243 5.02 -17.47 -3.51
C MET A 243 4.85 -17.97 -4.95
N LYS A 244 3.64 -18.34 -5.35
CA LYS A 244 3.33 -18.74 -6.74
C LYS A 244 3.55 -17.58 -7.72
N LEU A 245 3.15 -16.36 -7.37
CA LEU A 245 3.44 -15.18 -8.20
C LEU A 245 4.94 -14.96 -8.36
N ARG A 246 5.71 -15.10 -7.28
CA ARG A 246 7.17 -14.98 -7.33
C ARG A 246 7.82 -16.06 -8.17
N GLN A 247 7.35 -17.30 -8.07
CA GLN A 247 7.82 -18.40 -8.91
C GLN A 247 7.51 -18.13 -10.39
N LYS A 248 6.31 -17.63 -10.70
CA LYS A 248 5.91 -17.23 -12.05
C LYS A 248 6.79 -16.11 -12.61
N GLU A 249 7.14 -15.11 -11.80
CA GLU A 249 8.09 -14.05 -12.18
C GLU A 249 9.47 -14.63 -12.57
N ILE A 250 9.98 -15.56 -11.76
CA ILE A 250 11.28 -16.21 -12.02
C ILE A 250 11.21 -17.04 -13.30
N GLN A 251 10.11 -17.78 -13.51
CA GLN A 251 9.90 -18.55 -14.74
C GLN A 251 9.88 -17.63 -15.96
N ILE A 252 9.09 -16.55 -15.93
CA ILE A 252 9.06 -15.59 -17.05
C ILE A 252 10.47 -15.04 -17.32
N GLN A 253 11.21 -14.64 -16.28
CA GLN A 253 12.60 -14.18 -16.46
C GLN A 253 13.49 -15.23 -17.11
N SER A 254 13.34 -16.50 -16.70
CA SER A 254 14.03 -17.64 -17.30
C SER A 254 13.68 -17.80 -18.79
N ASP A 255 12.40 -17.74 -19.16
CA ASP A 255 11.94 -17.87 -20.55
C ASP A 255 12.53 -16.77 -21.45
N PHE A 256 12.73 -15.56 -20.92
CA PHE A 256 13.40 -14.47 -21.64
C PHE A 256 14.91 -14.68 -21.81
N LEU A 257 15.57 -15.26 -20.81
CA LEU A 257 17.02 -15.47 -20.81
C LEU A 257 17.44 -16.71 -21.62
N TYR A 258 16.69 -17.80 -21.52
CA TYR A 258 17.07 -19.10 -22.08
C TYR A 258 16.26 -19.47 -23.32
N ASP A 259 14.97 -19.16 -23.35
CA ASP A 259 14.06 -19.55 -24.44
C ASP A 259 13.89 -18.47 -25.52
N ASN A 260 14.68 -17.38 -25.44
CA ASN A 260 14.65 -16.25 -26.38
C ASN A 260 13.24 -15.69 -26.60
N LEU A 261 12.38 -15.72 -25.58
CA LEU A 261 11.06 -15.12 -25.66
C LEU A 261 11.17 -13.62 -25.97
N LYS A 262 10.42 -13.14 -26.95
CA LYS A 262 10.47 -11.73 -27.40
C LYS A 262 9.19 -10.99 -27.07
N LEU A 263 9.33 -9.70 -26.80
CA LEU A 263 8.22 -8.75 -26.77
C LEU A 263 8.05 -8.10 -28.14
N VAL A 264 6.81 -7.94 -28.56
CA VAL A 264 6.45 -7.25 -29.79
C VAL A 264 5.36 -6.24 -29.49
N SER A 265 5.56 -4.97 -29.85
CA SER A 265 4.55 -3.92 -29.73
C SER A 265 3.72 -3.82 -31.00
N LYS A 266 2.44 -3.46 -30.86
CA LYS A 266 1.49 -3.36 -31.97
C LYS A 266 0.53 -2.18 -31.76
N ILE A 267 0.35 -1.35 -32.78
CA ILE A 267 -0.73 -0.35 -32.83
C ILE A 267 -2.03 -1.09 -33.17
N GLU A 268 -3.07 -0.92 -32.37
CA GLU A 268 -4.32 -1.67 -32.53
C GLU A 268 -5.37 -0.85 -33.29
N SER A 269 -5.82 -1.44 -34.41
CA SER A 269 -6.81 -0.84 -35.32
C SER A 269 -8.23 -0.87 -34.74
N MET A 270 -9.10 0.06 -35.15
CA MET A 270 -10.49 0.13 -34.67
C MET A 270 -11.30 -1.19 -34.76
N PRO A 271 -11.19 -2.03 -35.82
CA PRO A 271 -11.98 -3.27 -35.89
C PRO A 271 -11.75 -4.24 -34.73
N ILE A 272 -10.51 -4.40 -34.26
CA ILE A 272 -10.20 -5.34 -33.17
C ILE A 272 -10.69 -4.83 -31.80
N ARG A 273 -10.88 -3.51 -31.65
CA ARG A 273 -11.33 -2.90 -30.38
C ARG A 273 -12.80 -3.19 -30.07
N LYS A 274 -13.55 -3.67 -31.06
CA LYS A 274 -14.93 -4.17 -30.92
C LYS A 274 -15.01 -5.66 -30.61
N ASP A 275 -13.89 -6.39 -30.75
CA ASP A 275 -13.85 -7.82 -30.42
C ASP A 275 -13.90 -8.01 -28.90
N LYS A 276 -14.90 -8.75 -28.42
CA LYS A 276 -15.11 -8.94 -26.99
C LYS A 276 -13.92 -9.60 -26.30
N THR A 277 -13.30 -10.58 -26.94
CA THR A 277 -12.14 -11.31 -26.36
C THR A 277 -10.95 -10.37 -26.17
N PHE A 278 -10.72 -9.49 -27.14
CA PHE A 278 -9.70 -8.45 -27.06
C PHE A 278 -9.99 -7.45 -25.94
N VAL A 279 -11.23 -6.93 -25.86
CA VAL A 279 -11.65 -6.00 -24.80
C VAL A 279 -11.51 -6.63 -23.42
N ASP A 280 -11.99 -7.86 -23.23
CA ASP A 280 -11.91 -8.60 -21.96
C ASP A 280 -10.44 -8.85 -21.58
N ALA A 281 -9.57 -9.15 -22.55
CA ALA A 281 -8.14 -9.30 -22.31
C ALA A 281 -7.51 -7.99 -21.80
N LEU A 282 -7.79 -6.84 -22.42
CA LEU A 282 -7.27 -5.55 -21.95
C LEU A 282 -7.85 -5.16 -20.59
N HIS A 283 -9.16 -5.36 -20.40
CA HIS A 283 -9.82 -5.04 -19.15
C HIS A 283 -9.27 -5.89 -17.99
N SER A 284 -8.95 -7.17 -18.23
CA SER A 284 -8.30 -8.01 -17.20
C SER A 284 -6.96 -7.43 -16.73
N ILE A 285 -6.15 -6.89 -17.66
CA ILE A 285 -4.86 -6.25 -17.35
C ILE A 285 -5.09 -4.91 -16.65
N TYR A 286 -6.09 -4.16 -17.08
CA TYR A 286 -6.47 -2.90 -16.46
C TYR A 286 -6.86 -3.08 -14.99
N LEU A 287 -7.62 -4.13 -14.67
CA LEU A 287 -7.99 -4.48 -13.30
C LEU A 287 -6.79 -4.95 -12.44
N GLU A 288 -5.63 -5.23 -13.05
CA GLU A 288 -4.40 -5.46 -12.29
C GLU A 288 -3.77 -4.15 -11.77
N LEU A 289 -4.11 -2.99 -12.35
CA LEU A 289 -3.61 -1.70 -11.85
C LEU A 289 -4.15 -1.36 -10.45
N PRO A 290 -3.42 -0.61 -9.62
CA PRO A 290 -3.97 0.06 -8.44
C PRO A 290 -5.17 0.96 -8.78
N ARG A 291 -6.16 1.09 -7.89
CA ARG A 291 -7.39 1.87 -8.18
C ARG A 291 -7.12 3.33 -8.60
N PRO A 292 -6.17 4.09 -8.00
CA PRO A 292 -5.89 5.46 -8.43
C PRO A 292 -5.36 5.58 -9.86
N LEU A 293 -4.84 4.48 -10.42
CA LEU A 293 -4.35 4.43 -11.80
C LEU A 293 -5.45 4.03 -12.80
N ARG A 294 -6.68 3.74 -12.32
CA ARG A 294 -7.83 3.35 -13.13
C ARG A 294 -8.75 4.55 -13.39
N LEU A 295 -8.37 5.39 -14.35
CA LEU A 295 -9.06 6.67 -14.61
C LEU A 295 -10.48 6.57 -15.18
N GLU A 296 -10.86 5.45 -15.80
CA GLU A 296 -12.12 5.28 -16.55
C GLU A 296 -12.74 3.89 -16.28
N GLU A 297 -12.75 3.45 -15.01
CA GLU A 297 -13.12 2.07 -14.67
C GLU A 297 -14.54 1.68 -15.11
N LYS A 298 -15.49 2.63 -15.12
CA LYS A 298 -16.88 2.36 -15.53
C LYS A 298 -17.06 2.26 -17.04
N ASP A 299 -16.25 2.96 -17.81
CA ASP A 299 -16.45 3.17 -19.26
C ASP A 299 -15.26 2.64 -20.09
N PHE A 300 -14.40 1.79 -19.51
CA PHE A 300 -13.16 1.31 -20.14
C PHE A 300 -13.38 0.72 -21.55
N GLY A 301 -14.43 -0.08 -21.73
CA GLY A 301 -14.76 -0.70 -23.02
C GLY A 301 -15.21 0.33 -24.07
N GLU A 302 -15.87 1.40 -23.66
CA GLU A 302 -16.28 2.49 -24.54
C GLU A 302 -15.07 3.36 -24.90
N SER A 303 -14.20 3.67 -23.94
CA SER A 303 -13.08 4.58 -24.16
C SER A 303 -12.02 4.04 -25.11
N ILE A 304 -11.76 2.72 -25.10
CA ILE A 304 -10.87 2.14 -26.11
C ILE A 304 -11.47 2.16 -27.53
N ASN A 305 -12.78 2.32 -27.66
CA ASN A 305 -13.49 2.43 -28.94
C ASN A 305 -13.63 3.88 -29.44
N ASP A 306 -13.08 4.86 -28.72
CA ASP A 306 -12.96 6.23 -29.21
C ASP A 306 -11.90 6.31 -30.32
N SER A 307 -12.23 6.99 -31.42
CA SER A 307 -11.32 7.20 -32.55
C SER A 307 -10.17 8.15 -32.23
N ASP A 308 -10.34 9.03 -31.24
CA ASP A 308 -9.30 9.97 -30.79
C ASP A 308 -8.34 9.32 -29.78
N VAL A 309 -8.65 8.08 -29.34
CA VAL A 309 -7.80 7.31 -28.42
C VAL A 309 -6.76 6.49 -29.18
N LEU A 310 -5.50 6.77 -28.84
CA LEU A 310 -4.37 5.92 -29.18
C LEU A 310 -4.39 4.66 -28.32
N LEU A 311 -4.23 3.50 -28.95
CA LEU A 311 -4.11 2.22 -28.28
C LEU A 311 -3.00 1.40 -28.92
N ASN A 312 -2.02 1.03 -28.11
CA ASN A 312 -1.02 0.05 -28.50
C ASN A 312 -0.88 -1.04 -27.43
N THR A 313 -0.54 -2.25 -27.88
CA THR A 313 -0.33 -3.41 -27.01
C THR A 313 1.11 -3.87 -27.07
N VAL A 314 1.53 -4.61 -26.04
CA VAL A 314 2.72 -5.45 -26.08
C VAL A 314 2.31 -6.91 -25.91
N ARG A 315 2.88 -7.75 -26.77
CA ARG A 315 2.53 -9.16 -26.94
C ARG A 315 3.76 -10.05 -26.85
N LEU A 316 3.54 -11.31 -26.49
CA LEU A 316 4.59 -12.33 -26.45
C LEU A 316 4.80 -12.98 -27.81
N GLY A 317 6.06 -13.13 -28.21
CA GLY A 317 6.51 -13.85 -29.40
C GLY A 317 6.30 -13.09 -30.70
N ASN A 318 5.05 -12.76 -31.04
CA ASN A 318 4.68 -12.11 -32.30
C ASN A 318 3.44 -11.20 -32.17
N THR A 319 3.08 -10.51 -33.25
CA THR A 319 1.96 -9.55 -33.30
C THR A 319 0.58 -10.17 -33.09
N GLY A 320 0.43 -11.49 -33.26
CA GLY A 320 -0.79 -12.25 -32.96
C GLY A 320 -0.74 -12.97 -31.60
N GLY A 321 0.36 -12.87 -30.87
CA GLY A 321 0.56 -13.55 -29.61
C GLY A 321 -0.26 -12.98 -28.44
N PRO A 322 -0.19 -13.62 -27.26
CA PRO A 322 -0.90 -13.20 -26.06
C PRO A 322 -0.57 -11.76 -25.67
N ILE A 323 -1.61 -10.97 -25.38
CA ILE A 323 -1.45 -9.60 -24.87
C ILE A 323 -1.04 -9.68 -23.41
N ILE A 324 0.06 -8.98 -23.09
CA ILE A 324 0.58 -8.89 -21.73
C ILE A 324 0.61 -7.44 -21.21
N GLY A 325 0.36 -6.44 -22.05
CA GLY A 325 0.21 -5.05 -21.63
C GLY A 325 -0.33 -4.16 -22.73
N PHE A 326 -0.72 -2.95 -22.35
CA PHE A 326 -1.14 -1.91 -23.27
C PHE A 326 -0.82 -0.50 -22.75
N ALA A 327 -0.72 0.45 -23.67
CA ALA A 327 -0.78 1.88 -23.39
C ALA A 327 -1.97 2.47 -24.14
N LYS A 328 -2.77 3.27 -23.44
CA LYS A 328 -3.90 4.03 -23.98
C LYS A 328 -3.79 5.49 -23.59
N GLY A 329 -4.45 6.34 -24.35
CA GLY A 329 -4.50 7.78 -24.08
C GLY A 329 -5.12 8.54 -25.24
N GLY A 330 -5.56 9.76 -24.98
CA GLY A 330 -6.27 10.60 -25.94
C GLY A 330 -6.08 12.08 -25.66
N PRO A 331 -6.82 12.97 -26.35
CA PRO A 331 -6.79 14.40 -26.10
C PRO A 331 -6.92 14.72 -24.61
N LEU A 332 -6.12 15.66 -24.11
CA LEU A 332 -6.15 16.09 -22.71
C LEU A 332 -7.56 16.52 -22.27
N GLU A 333 -8.33 17.11 -23.18
CA GLU A 333 -9.69 17.58 -22.95
C GLU A 333 -10.70 16.47 -22.59
N ASN A 334 -10.39 15.21 -22.92
CA ASN A 334 -11.26 14.08 -22.60
C ASN A 334 -11.17 13.66 -21.12
N TYR A 335 -10.18 14.17 -20.39
CA TYR A 335 -9.91 13.77 -19.01
C TYR A 335 -10.35 14.82 -18.00
N LYS A 336 -10.86 14.36 -16.86
CA LYS A 336 -11.16 15.19 -15.67
C LYS A 336 -10.23 14.78 -14.55
N PHE A 337 -9.31 15.67 -14.20
CA PHE A 337 -8.37 15.46 -13.11
C PHE A 337 -8.81 16.18 -11.82
N ARG A 338 -8.06 15.95 -10.75
CA ARG A 338 -8.23 16.67 -9.49
C ARG A 338 -8.02 18.19 -9.72
N VAL A 339 -8.69 19.02 -8.93
CA VAL A 339 -8.73 20.49 -9.09
C VAL A 339 -7.36 21.18 -8.97
N GLU A 340 -6.40 20.48 -8.37
CA GLU A 340 -5.01 20.87 -8.19
C GLU A 340 -4.20 20.74 -9.50
N VAL A 341 -4.61 19.85 -10.42
CA VAL A 341 -3.97 19.71 -11.74
C VAL A 341 -4.39 20.88 -12.61
N ARG A 342 -3.49 21.86 -12.75
CA ARG A 342 -3.69 23.05 -13.59
C ARG A 342 -2.70 23.06 -14.75
N ASP A 343 -3.02 22.32 -15.81
CA ASP A 343 -2.23 22.32 -17.04
C ASP A 343 -2.63 23.51 -17.92
N GLU A 344 -1.69 24.43 -18.19
CA GLU A 344 -1.91 25.62 -19.02
C GLU A 344 -2.27 25.29 -20.48
N ASN A 345 -2.08 24.05 -20.93
CA ASN A 345 -2.45 23.59 -22.27
C ASN A 345 -3.85 22.96 -22.33
N TYR A 346 -4.53 22.82 -21.20
CA TYR A 346 -5.90 22.35 -21.17
C TYR A 346 -6.82 23.28 -22.01
N GLY A 347 -7.57 22.70 -22.94
CA GLY A 347 -8.50 23.42 -23.82
C GLY A 347 -7.87 23.98 -25.10
N LYS A 348 -6.54 23.85 -25.27
CA LYS A 348 -5.84 24.27 -26.50
C LYS A 348 -5.83 23.20 -27.59
N ARG A 349 -6.25 21.96 -27.28
CA ARG A 349 -6.26 20.81 -28.21
C ARG A 349 -4.90 20.50 -28.83
N ASN A 350 -3.82 20.86 -28.14
CA ASN A 350 -2.43 20.63 -28.57
C ASN A 350 -1.71 19.60 -27.69
N THR A 351 -2.41 19.03 -26.71
CA THR A 351 -1.82 18.12 -25.71
C THR A 351 -2.54 16.79 -25.70
N ILE A 352 -1.77 15.69 -25.73
CA ILE A 352 -2.28 14.34 -25.52
C ILE A 352 -1.95 13.88 -24.11
N PHE A 353 -2.90 13.20 -23.45
CA PHE A 353 -2.68 12.55 -22.18
C PHE A 353 -2.43 11.05 -22.38
N SER A 354 -1.31 10.54 -21.87
CA SER A 354 -1.03 9.12 -21.76
C SER A 354 -1.51 8.62 -20.41
N GLU A 355 -2.37 7.62 -20.41
CA GLU A 355 -2.76 6.94 -19.18
C GLU A 355 -1.61 6.10 -18.60
N PRO A 356 -1.70 5.69 -17.32
CA PRO A 356 -0.75 4.75 -16.74
C PRO A 356 -0.62 3.49 -17.60
N ILE A 357 0.62 3.12 -17.91
CA ILE A 357 0.90 1.92 -18.70
C ILE A 357 0.45 0.69 -17.91
N ALA A 358 -0.40 -0.13 -18.54
CA ALA A 358 -0.90 -1.35 -17.95
C ALA A 358 -0.09 -2.54 -18.44
N LEU A 359 0.40 -3.37 -17.52
CA LEU A 359 1.20 -4.55 -17.83
C LEU A 359 0.89 -5.63 -16.82
N LYS A 360 0.72 -6.86 -17.30
CA LYS A 360 0.46 -8.04 -16.46
C LYS A 360 1.58 -8.22 -15.44
N MET A 361 1.20 -8.56 -14.22
CA MET A 361 2.13 -9.00 -13.18
C MET A 361 3.01 -10.15 -13.71
N GLY A 362 4.30 -10.10 -13.41
CA GLY A 362 5.30 -11.01 -13.99
C GLY A 362 6.16 -10.39 -15.09
N TYR A 363 5.63 -9.45 -15.87
CA TYR A 363 6.33 -8.90 -17.04
C TYR A 363 6.99 -7.53 -16.80
N TRP A 364 6.82 -6.96 -15.62
CA TRP A 364 7.43 -5.69 -15.22
C TRP A 364 8.95 -5.79 -15.16
N GLY A 365 9.64 -4.78 -15.70
CA GLY A 365 11.10 -4.75 -15.80
C GLY A 365 11.70 -5.43 -17.03
N LEU A 366 10.87 -6.03 -17.90
CA LEU A 366 11.32 -6.72 -19.13
C LEU A 366 11.27 -5.85 -20.40
N GLY A 367 11.24 -4.51 -20.24
CA GLY A 367 11.25 -3.56 -21.36
C GLY A 367 9.91 -3.27 -22.03
N GLY A 368 8.85 -4.06 -21.77
CA GLY A 368 7.53 -3.87 -22.40
C GLY A 368 6.92 -2.48 -22.20
N GLY A 369 7.04 -1.90 -21.00
CA GLY A 369 6.57 -0.54 -20.74
C GLY A 369 7.31 0.53 -21.54
N HIS A 370 8.62 0.36 -21.77
CA HIS A 370 9.39 1.27 -22.61
C HIS A 370 8.92 1.18 -24.07
N MET A 371 8.73 -0.02 -24.61
CA MET A 371 8.25 -0.23 -25.98
C MET A 371 6.89 0.43 -26.24
N MET A 372 5.93 0.25 -25.31
CA MET A 372 4.60 0.86 -25.42
C MET A 372 4.65 2.38 -25.33
N ARG A 373 5.49 2.93 -24.43
CA ARG A 373 5.70 4.39 -24.32
C ARG A 373 6.28 4.98 -25.60
N GLN A 374 7.33 4.38 -26.16
CA GLN A 374 7.96 4.87 -27.39
C GLN A 374 6.99 4.85 -28.56
N LEU A 375 6.21 3.77 -28.69
CA LEU A 375 5.19 3.66 -29.73
C LEU A 375 4.04 4.66 -29.53
N PHE A 376 3.69 4.98 -28.29
CA PHE A 376 2.71 6.03 -27.97
C PHE A 376 3.22 7.42 -28.35
N LEU A 377 4.47 7.76 -27.96
CA LEU A 377 5.12 9.01 -28.30
C LEU A 377 5.19 9.24 -29.83
N MET A 378 5.57 8.21 -30.58
CA MET A 378 5.64 8.29 -32.04
C MET A 378 4.27 8.55 -32.67
N GLN A 379 3.21 7.92 -32.16
CA GLN A 379 1.84 8.17 -32.62
C GLN A 379 1.37 9.58 -32.27
N ALA A 380 1.63 10.04 -31.05
CA ALA A 380 1.30 11.40 -30.62
C ALA A 380 1.97 12.48 -31.50
N HIS A 381 3.26 12.32 -31.79
CA HIS A 381 3.99 13.19 -32.71
C HIS A 381 3.41 13.14 -34.13
N THR A 382 3.04 11.94 -34.62
CA THR A 382 2.42 11.77 -35.95
C THR A 382 1.06 12.48 -36.04
N MET A 383 0.31 12.51 -34.94
CA MET A 383 -0.95 13.26 -34.82
C MET A 383 -0.77 14.76 -34.63
N LYS A 384 0.48 15.26 -34.63
CA LYS A 384 0.83 16.68 -34.49
C LYS A 384 0.44 17.30 -33.14
N TYR A 385 0.38 16.51 -32.08
CA TYR A 385 0.34 17.07 -30.74
C TYR A 385 1.67 17.77 -30.43
N GLU A 386 1.61 18.92 -29.76
CA GLU A 386 2.80 19.67 -29.33
C GLU A 386 3.34 19.16 -28.00
N PHE A 387 2.45 18.64 -27.15
CA PHE A 387 2.78 18.19 -25.81
C PHE A 387 2.20 16.81 -25.52
N LEU A 388 2.91 16.06 -24.68
CA LEU A 388 2.38 14.89 -24.00
C LEU A 388 2.40 15.14 -22.50
N THR A 389 1.31 14.77 -21.83
CA THR A 389 1.22 14.75 -20.38
C THR A 389 0.80 13.37 -19.88
N SER A 390 1.12 13.08 -18.63
CA SER A 390 0.83 11.83 -17.94
C SER A 390 1.08 12.05 -16.46
N PHE A 391 0.62 11.10 -15.65
CA PHE A 391 1.18 10.94 -14.31
C PHE A 391 2.36 9.99 -14.33
N ALA A 392 3.34 10.24 -13.47
CA ALA A 392 4.46 9.35 -13.20
C ALA A 392 5.00 9.61 -11.80
N LEU A 393 5.86 8.73 -11.30
CA LEU A 393 6.54 8.99 -10.05
C LEU A 393 7.47 10.16 -10.14
N ARG A 394 7.62 10.89 -9.03
CA ARG A 394 8.59 11.97 -8.88
C ARG A 394 9.99 11.54 -9.35
N ASP A 395 10.51 10.40 -8.88
CA ASP A 395 11.84 9.92 -9.29
C ASP A 395 11.95 9.58 -10.79
N VAL A 396 10.85 9.12 -11.40
CA VAL A 396 10.81 8.84 -12.85
C VAL A 396 10.80 10.14 -13.63
N ILE A 397 10.05 11.13 -13.18
CA ILE A 397 9.99 12.46 -13.80
C ILE A 397 11.33 13.17 -13.62
N GLU A 398 11.95 13.11 -12.44
CA GLU A 398 13.29 13.67 -12.18
C GLU A 398 14.37 13.06 -13.08
N LYS A 399 14.28 11.75 -13.38
CA LYS A 399 15.16 11.14 -14.39
C LYS A 399 14.88 11.68 -15.79
N ARG A 400 13.60 11.90 -16.12
CA ARG A 400 13.19 12.43 -17.43
C ARG A 400 13.52 13.91 -17.60
N THR A 401 13.51 14.73 -16.55
CA THR A 401 13.90 16.15 -16.60
C THR A 401 15.37 16.31 -17.00
N LYS A 402 16.21 15.36 -16.58
CA LYS A 402 17.64 15.27 -16.91
C LYS A 402 17.92 14.54 -18.24
N SER A 403 16.89 14.00 -18.89
CA SER A 403 16.99 13.26 -20.15
C SER A 403 16.65 14.14 -21.36
N PHE A 404 16.76 13.59 -22.57
CA PHE A 404 16.32 14.26 -23.79
C PHE A 404 14.80 14.54 -23.83
N GLU A 405 13.98 13.84 -23.02
CA GLU A 405 12.54 14.12 -22.93
C GLU A 405 12.23 15.48 -22.28
N ARG A 406 13.19 16.07 -21.52
CA ARG A 406 13.06 17.37 -20.83
C ARG A 406 11.70 17.55 -20.13
N ALA A 407 11.31 16.56 -19.33
CA ALA A 407 10.05 16.61 -18.61
C ALA A 407 9.97 17.79 -17.63
N GLU A 408 8.77 18.33 -17.47
CA GLU A 408 8.44 19.41 -16.56
C GLU A 408 7.39 18.93 -15.56
N PHE A 409 7.58 19.22 -14.28
CA PHE A 409 6.54 19.02 -13.27
C PHE A 409 5.47 20.09 -13.41
N VAL A 410 4.21 19.70 -13.56
CA VAL A 410 3.07 20.65 -13.55
C VAL A 410 2.44 20.68 -12.16
N THR A 411 2.25 19.52 -11.53
CA THR A 411 1.67 19.41 -10.19
C THR A 411 2.31 18.25 -9.43
N LYS A 412 2.71 18.52 -8.18
CA LYS A 412 3.27 17.53 -7.27
C LYS A 412 2.23 17.13 -6.22
N PHE A 413 2.14 15.84 -5.92
CA PHE A 413 1.23 15.29 -4.91
C PHE A 413 2.04 14.64 -3.79
N ASP A 414 1.74 14.98 -2.55
CA ASP A 414 2.31 14.37 -1.37
C ASP A 414 1.17 13.84 -0.48
N PRO A 415 1.32 12.65 0.13
CA PRO A 415 2.52 11.80 0.16
C PRO A 415 2.68 10.88 -1.07
N GLU A 416 1.76 10.90 -2.04
CA GLU A 416 1.70 9.90 -3.12
C GLU A 416 2.93 9.91 -4.04
N ARG A 417 3.55 11.09 -4.24
CA ARG A 417 4.66 11.33 -5.19
C ARG A 417 4.36 10.83 -6.61
N TRP A 418 3.08 10.67 -6.94
CA TRP A 418 2.55 10.33 -8.24
C TRP A 418 2.17 11.63 -8.95
N ASP A 419 3.21 12.31 -9.43
CA ASP A 419 3.13 13.68 -9.91
C ASP A 419 2.62 13.74 -11.34
N TYR A 420 1.95 14.84 -11.68
CA TYR A 420 1.55 15.15 -13.04
C TYR A 420 2.69 15.91 -13.73
N TYR A 421 3.07 15.45 -14.92
CA TYR A 421 4.17 16.03 -15.68
C TYR A 421 3.82 16.22 -17.16
N ARG A 422 4.61 17.03 -17.84
CA ARG A 422 4.48 17.30 -19.26
C ARG A 422 5.83 17.21 -19.96
N ILE A 423 5.82 16.83 -21.23
CA ILE A 423 6.95 16.89 -22.14
C ILE A 423 6.51 17.58 -23.43
N LYS A 424 7.47 18.19 -24.13
CA LYS A 424 7.28 18.64 -25.51
C LYS A 424 7.58 17.48 -26.45
N LEU A 425 6.73 17.28 -27.46
CA LEU A 425 6.87 16.22 -28.45
C LEU A 425 7.78 16.60 -29.61
#